data_AF-A0A7C2FE24-F1
#
_entry.id   AF-A0A7C2FE24-F1
#
_cell.length_a   1.000
_cell.length_b   1.000
_cell.length_c   1.000
_cell.angle_alpha   90.00
_cell.angle_beta   90.00
_cell.angle_gamma   90.00
#
_symmetry.space_group_name_H-M   'P 1'
#
loop_
_entity.id
_entity.type
_entity.pdbx_description
1 polymer ?
#
loop_
_entity_poly.entity_id
_entity_poly.type
_entity_poly.pdbx_seq_one_letter_code
_entity_poly.pdbx_strand_id
1 'polypeptide(L)' 'MARGYRAMKEAMLFETLEGQRVQCHLCAHECMIADGKVEICQVRENTGGTLYT' A
#
# COMPACT_ATOMS: atom_id res chain seq x y z
N MET A 1 3.19 12.46 26.11
CA MET A 1 2.27 11.97 25.05
C MET A 1 3.11 11.24 24.00
N ALA A 2 3.46 9.99 24.25
CA ALA A 2 4.21 9.20 23.27
C ALA A 2 3.23 8.78 22.17
N ARG A 3 3.31 9.44 21.01
CA ARG A 3 2.58 9.03 19.81
C ARG A 3 3.00 7.59 19.50
N GLY A 4 2.00 6.70 19.44
CA GLY A 4 2.20 5.28 19.24
C GLY A 4 3.05 4.98 18.01
N TYR A 5 3.95 4.02 18.16
CA TYR A 5 4.80 3.46 17.13
C TYR A 5 3.93 2.95 15.96
N ARG A 6 3.98 3.64 14.81
CA ARG A 6 3.38 3.15 13.56
C ARG A 6 4.36 2.15 12.95
N ALA A 7 4.21 0.89 13.31
CA ALA A 7 4.83 -0.20 12.58
C ALA A 7 4.12 -0.30 11.23
N MET A 8 4.73 0.24 10.18
CA MET A 8 4.28 0.00 8.80
C MET A 8 4.38 -1.50 8.56
N LYS A 9 3.25 -2.16 8.29
CA LYS A 9 3.22 -3.60 8.03
C LYS A 9 3.07 -3.84 6.54
N GLU A 10 3.91 -4.71 5.98
CA GLU A 10 3.74 -5.14 4.60
C GLU A 10 2.38 -5.85 4.41
N ALA A 11 1.67 -5.47 3.37
CA ALA A 11 0.43 -6.09 2.97
C ALA A 11 0.69 -7.49 2.38
N MET A 12 -0.20 -8.44 2.66
CA MET A 12 -0.04 -9.81 2.16
C MET A 12 -0.79 -10.09 0.85
N LEU A 13 -1.71 -9.20 0.45
CA LEU A 13 -2.61 -9.40 -0.69
C LEU A 13 -2.47 -8.25 -1.69
N PHE A 14 -1.33 -8.23 -2.37
CA PHE A 14 -1.08 -7.32 -3.49
C PHE A 14 -0.18 -7.99 -4.53
N GLU A 15 -0.22 -7.48 -5.75
CA GLU A 15 0.68 -7.88 -6.83
C GLU A 15 1.53 -6.68 -7.25
N THR A 16 2.83 -6.87 -7.45
CA THR A 16 3.70 -5.84 -8.02
C THR A 16 3.62 -5.88 -9.54
N LEU A 17 3.36 -4.71 -10.14
CA LEU A 17 3.25 -4.49 -11.58
C LEU A 17 4.48 -3.74 -12.12
N GLU A 18 4.56 -3.63 -13.45
CA GLU A 18 5.63 -2.90 -14.13
C GLU A 18 5.70 -1.41 -13.71
N GLY A 19 6.93 -0.94 -13.52
CA GLY A 19 7.20 0.44 -13.09
C GLY A 19 6.91 0.69 -11.62
N GLN A 20 7.09 -0.31 -10.75
CA GLN A 20 6.92 -0.22 -9.29
C GLN A 20 5.49 0.13 -8.87
N ARG A 21 4.50 -0.15 -9.73
CA ARG A 21 3.09 -0.05 -9.38
C ARG A 21 2.69 -1.30 -8.59
N VAL A 22 1.65 -1.20 -7.79
CA VAL A 22 1.07 -2.37 -7.10
C VAL A 22 -0.44 -2.41 -7.32
N GLN A 23 -0.99 -3.60 -7.48
CA GLN A 23 -2.43 -3.83 -7.46
C GLN A 23 -2.82 -4.42 -6.11
N CYS A 24 -3.64 -3.70 -5.36
CA CYS A 24 -4.05 -4.07 -4.00
C CYS A 24 -5.32 -4.91 -4.03
N HIS A 25 -5.30 -6.11 -3.47
CA HIS A 25 -6.47 -7.00 -3.38
C HIS A 25 -7.05 -7.11 -1.95
N LEU A 26 -6.66 -6.20 -1.04
CA LEU A 26 -7.12 -6.21 0.36
C LEU A 26 -8.58 -5.76 0.54
N CYS A 27 -9.20 -5.17 -0.48
CA CYS A 27 -10.61 -4.77 -0.47
C CYS A 27 -11.18 -4.78 -1.88
N ALA A 28 -12.51 -4.72 -2.00
CA ALA A 28 -13.23 -4.79 -3.26
C ALA A 28 -12.93 -3.66 -4.28
N HIS A 29 -12.17 -2.63 -3.91
CA HIS A 29 -11.78 -1.56 -4.84
C HIS A 29 -10.66 -1.97 -5.79
N GLU A 30 -9.87 -2.99 -5.44
CA GLU A 30 -8.77 -3.50 -6.27
C GLU A 30 -7.82 -2.43 -6.80
N CYS A 31 -7.50 -1.43 -5.97
CA CYS A 31 -6.83 -0.22 -6.44
C CYS A 31 -5.43 -0.50 -7.01
N MET A 32 -5.09 0.17 -8.11
CA MET A 32 -3.73 0.20 -8.64
C MET A 32 -3.00 1.45 -8.11
N ILE A 33 -1.99 1.23 -7.26
CA ILE A 33 -1.28 2.29 -6.54
C ILE A 33 0.08 2.52 -7.21
N ALA A 34 0.34 3.76 -7.65
CA ALA A 34 1.67 4.13 -8.13
C ALA A 34 2.68 4.27 -6.99
N ASP A 35 3.97 4.15 -7.32
CA ASP A 35 5.04 4.33 -6.34
C ASP A 35 4.94 5.70 -5.63
N GLY A 36 5.08 5.68 -4.30
CA GLY A 36 4.93 6.84 -3.42
C GLY A 36 3.51 7.39 -3.31
N LYS A 37 2.49 6.66 -3.76
CA LYS A 37 1.08 7.07 -3.68
C LYS A 37 0.26 6.26 -2.69
N VAL A 38 -0.87 6.88 -2.32
CA VAL A 38 -1.95 6.35 -1.49
C VAL A 38 -3.24 6.49 -2.30
N GLU A 39 -4.06 5.45 -2.29
CA GLU A 39 -5.36 5.45 -2.98
C GLU A 39 -6.51 5.82 -2.03
N ILE A 40 -7.75 5.63 -2.49
CA ILE A 40 -9.00 5.99 -1.80
C ILE A 40 -9.05 5.63 -0.31
N CYS A 41 -8.43 4.52 0.11
CA CYS A 41 -8.46 4.10 1.50
C CYS A 41 -7.58 4.95 2.43
N GLN A 42 -6.63 5.75 1.89
CA GLN A 42 -5.68 6.61 2.61
C GLN A 42 -4.82 5.94 3.70
N VAL A 43 -4.90 4.62 3.82
CA VAL A 43 -4.18 3.83 4.81
C VAL A 43 -3.15 2.89 4.19
N ARG A 44 -3.13 2.75 2.85
CA ARG A 44 -2.20 1.87 2.15
C ARG A 44 -1.32 2.65 1.20
N GLU A 45 -0.03 2.54 1.39
CA GLU A 45 0.98 3.24 0.60
C GLU A 45 1.83 2.23 -0.16
N ASN A 46 2.07 2.52 -1.43
CA ASN A 46 3.07 1.80 -2.21
C ASN A 46 4.42 2.50 -2.06
N THR A 47 5.42 1.78 -1.58
CA THR A 47 6.80 2.27 -1.47
C THR A 47 7.72 1.30 -2.20
N GLY A 48 8.29 1.73 -3.33
CA GLY A 48 9.24 0.94 -4.12
C GLY A 48 8.66 -0.32 -4.76
N GLY A 49 7.34 -0.39 -4.96
CA GLY A 49 6.67 -1.59 -5.47
C GLY A 49 6.23 -2.57 -4.38
N THR A 50 6.32 -2.19 -3.10
CA THR A 50 5.80 -2.94 -1.96
C THR A 50 4.68 -2.16 -1.28
N LEU A 51 3.55 -2.84 -1.03
CA LEU A 51 2.40 -2.23 -0.39
C LEU A 51 2.49 -2.34 1.14
N TYR A 52 2.32 -1.22 1.85
CA TYR A 52 2.31 -1.15 3.30
C TYR A 52 0.94 -0.70 3.84
N THR A 53 0.63 -1.04 5.10
CA THR A 53 -0.60 -0.68 5.83
C THR A 53 -0.26 0.01 7.15
#